data_AF-A0ABD2GE79-F1
#
_entry.id   AF-A0ABD2GE79-F1
#
_cell.length_a   1.000
_cell.length_b   1.000
_cell.length_c   1.000
_cell.angle_alpha   90.00
_cell.angle_beta   90.00
_cell.angle_gamma   90.00
#
_symmetry.space_group_name_H-M   'P 1'
#
loop_
_entity.id
_entity.type
_entity.pdbx_description
1 polymer ?
#
loop_
_entity_poly.entity_id
_entity_poly.type
_entity_poly.pdbx_seq_one_letter_code
_entity_poly.pdbx_strand_id
1 'polypeptide(L)'
;MIKLLSVAIVAALFLESHQRRPIGPVDPEDPKELQCWTDWFDRDDPSGSGDWENFSNLYRENPGKICPKPQGIEATTLSGLSVAAVGEVIFK
;
A
#
# COMPACT_ATOMS: atom_id res chain seq x y z
N MET A 1 -13.36 -25.28 -10.24
CA MET A 1 -12.10 -24.68 -10.71
C MET A 1 -12.08 -23.23 -10.24
N ILE A 2 -11.61 -22.98 -9.02
CA ILE A 2 -11.50 -21.62 -8.49
C ILE A 2 -10.15 -21.10 -8.96
N LYS A 3 -10.15 -20.01 -9.73
CA LYS A 3 -8.94 -19.34 -10.23
C LYS A 3 -8.25 -18.62 -9.05
N LEU A 4 -7.63 -19.37 -8.15
CA LEU A 4 -6.93 -18.84 -6.95
C LEU A 4 -5.52 -18.29 -7.27
N LEU A 5 -5.30 -17.67 -8.43
CA LEU A 5 -3.94 -17.34 -8.90
C LEU A 5 -3.50 -15.89 -8.67
N SER A 6 -4.30 -15.09 -7.97
CA SER A 6 -4.05 -13.66 -7.82
C SER A 6 -4.14 -13.29 -6.35
N VAL A 7 -3.06 -13.51 -5.61
CA VAL A 7 -2.85 -12.85 -4.32
C VAL A 7 -2.59 -11.37 -4.62
N ALA A 8 -3.30 -10.46 -3.96
CA ALA A 8 -3.24 -9.02 -4.20
C ALA A 8 -2.36 -8.35 -3.16
N ILE A 9 -1.35 -7.61 -3.61
CA ILE A 9 -0.51 -6.81 -2.74
C ILE A 9 -0.89 -5.34 -2.82
N VAL A 10 -0.88 -4.67 -1.67
CA VAL A 10 -1.34 -3.29 -1.52
C VAL A 10 -0.22 -2.37 -1.03
N ALA A 11 -0.11 -1.19 -1.63
CA ALA A 11 0.68 -0.08 -1.11
C ALA A 11 -0.24 1.11 -0.81
N ALA A 12 0.14 1.95 0.15
CA ALA A 12 -0.61 3.14 0.51
C ALA A 12 0.25 4.40 0.39
N LEU A 13 -0.33 5.47 -0.17
CA LEU A 13 0.36 6.73 -0.44
C LEU A 13 0.21 7.66 0.76
N PHE A 14 1.31 8.26 1.19
CA PHE A 14 1.33 9.15 2.33
C PHE A 14 2.17 10.39 2.08
N LEU A 15 1.85 11.48 2.80
CA LEU A 15 2.73 12.63 2.93
C LEU A 15 3.71 12.35 4.08
N GLU A 16 4.98 12.18 3.75
CA GLU A 16 6.04 11.84 4.70
C GLU A 16 6.44 13.07 5.55
N SER A 17 5.74 13.35 6.65
CA SER A 17 6.13 14.47 7.53
C SER A 17 7.39 14.20 8.38
N HIS A 18 7.92 12.97 8.46
CA HIS A 18 9.01 12.68 9.41
C HIS A 18 9.99 11.59 8.96
N GLN A 19 10.92 11.93 8.07
CA GLN A 19 12.29 11.45 8.27
C GLN A 19 12.96 12.37 9.30
N ARG A 20 13.26 11.85 10.49
CA ARG A 20 14.28 12.43 11.38
C ARG A 20 15.61 12.45 10.62
N ARG A 21 15.85 13.45 9.78
CA ARG A 21 17.18 13.73 9.25
C ARG A 21 17.96 14.52 10.30
N PRO A 22 19.26 14.25 10.51
CA PRO A 22 20.10 15.18 11.25
C PRO A 22 19.98 16.55 10.57
N ILE A 23 19.81 17.59 11.38
CA ILE A 23 19.57 18.97 10.96
C ILE A 23 20.74 19.43 10.09
N GLY A 24 20.61 19.24 8.77
CA GLY A 24 21.37 19.97 7.76
C GLY A 24 20.60 21.26 7.42
N PRO A 25 21.26 22.26 6.79
CA PRO A 25 20.59 23.48 6.37
C PRO A 25 19.42 23.13 5.46
N VAL A 26 18.21 23.50 5.88
CA VAL A 26 16.98 23.32 5.11
C VAL A 26 17.00 24.33 3.97
N ASP A 27 17.05 23.85 2.73
CA ASP A 27 16.95 24.69 1.54
C ASP A 27 15.48 25.12 1.37
N PRO A 28 15.15 26.42 1.41
CA PRO A 28 13.76 26.89 1.50
C PRO A 28 12.95 26.82 0.19
N GLU A 29 13.44 26.16 -0.87
CA GLU A 29 12.79 26.11 -2.19
C GLU A 29 12.44 24.70 -2.74
N ASP A 30 12.49 23.62 -1.96
CA ASP A 30 12.02 22.30 -2.44
C ASP A 30 10.61 21.93 -1.91
N PRO A 31 9.52 22.15 -2.68
CA PRO A 31 8.16 21.81 -2.28
C PRO A 31 7.86 20.30 -2.31
N LYS A 32 8.82 19.43 -2.61
CA LYS A 32 8.67 17.97 -2.48
C LYS A 32 8.95 17.51 -1.05
N GLU A 33 8.06 17.88 -0.14
CA GLU A 33 7.71 16.99 0.98
C GLU A 33 7.20 15.69 0.34
N LEU A 34 8.08 14.68 0.26
CA LEU A 34 7.96 13.50 -0.59
C LEU A 34 6.65 12.76 -0.31
N GLN A 35 5.73 12.78 -1.29
CA GLN A 35 4.67 11.80 -1.38
C GLN A 35 5.33 10.44 -1.68
N CYS A 36 5.33 9.54 -0.70
CA CYS A 36 5.94 8.22 -0.79
C CYS A 36 4.86 7.14 -0.69
N TRP A 37 4.97 6.12 -1.54
CA TRP A 37 4.30 4.86 -1.33
C TRP A 37 5.04 4.06 -0.28
N THR A 38 4.30 3.29 0.52
CA THR A 38 4.89 2.26 1.38
C THR A 38 5.48 1.12 0.54
N ASP A 39 6.21 0.23 1.22
CA ASP A 39 6.39 -1.12 0.72
C ASP A 39 5.03 -1.78 0.44
N TRP A 40 5.05 -2.82 -0.40
CA TRP A 40 3.89 -3.65 -0.68
C TRP A 40 3.57 -4.55 0.52
N PHE A 41 2.29 -4.71 0.83
CA PHE A 41 1.79 -5.62 1.85
C PHE A 41 0.99 -6.75 1.22
N ASP A 42 1.22 -7.95 1.73
CA ASP A 42 0.55 -9.21 1.37
C ASP A 42 0.20 -9.93 2.66
N ARG A 43 -1.06 -9.85 3.09
CA ARG A 43 -1.46 -10.23 4.45
C ARG A 43 -2.47 -11.35 4.46
N ASP A 44 -3.40 -11.36 3.52
CA ASP A 44 -4.42 -12.40 3.39
C ASP A 44 -4.16 -13.26 2.14
N ASP A 45 -4.69 -14.48 2.13
CA ASP A 45 -4.63 -15.37 0.97
C ASP A 45 -6.05 -15.63 0.45
N PRO A 46 -6.24 -15.82 -0.87
CA PRO A 46 -7.55 -16.07 -1.46
C PRO A 46 -8.33 -17.21 -0.80
N SER A 47 -9.53 -16.88 -0.32
CA SER A 47 -10.43 -17.82 0.35
C SER A 47 -11.87 -17.72 -0.16
N GLY A 48 -12.80 -18.45 0.47
CA GLY A 48 -14.24 -18.36 0.14
C GLY A 48 -14.83 -16.97 0.33
N SER A 49 -14.21 -16.11 1.14
CA SER A 49 -14.58 -14.71 1.31
C SER A 49 -13.79 -13.76 0.40
N GLY A 50 -12.83 -14.24 -0.38
CA GLY A 50 -11.89 -13.41 -1.15
C GLY A 50 -10.53 -13.28 -0.47
N ASP A 51 -9.79 -12.26 -0.90
CA ASP A 51 -8.45 -11.87 -0.43
C ASP A 51 -8.52 -10.42 0.09
N TRP A 52 -8.11 -10.16 1.33
CA TRP A 52 -8.43 -8.93 2.08
C TRP A 52 -7.23 -8.18 2.67
N GLU A 53 -6.78 -7.16 1.93
CA GLU A 53 -5.76 -6.19 2.35
C GLU A 53 -6.34 -4.98 3.09
N ASN A 54 -7.03 -5.23 4.21
CA ASN A 54 -7.74 -4.20 4.97
C ASN A 54 -6.79 -3.24 5.72
N PHE A 55 -6.99 -1.91 5.56
CA PHE A 55 -6.17 -0.88 6.20
C PHE A 55 -6.00 -1.08 7.72
N SER A 56 -7.07 -1.36 8.46
CA SER A 56 -7.00 -1.54 9.92
C SER A 56 -6.09 -2.70 10.34
N ASN A 57 -6.04 -3.77 9.55
CA ASN A 57 -5.17 -4.90 9.81
C ASN A 57 -3.72 -4.54 9.44
N LEU A 58 -3.52 -4.02 8.22
CA LEU A 58 -2.21 -3.62 7.74
C LEU A 58 -1.54 -2.59 8.66
N TYR A 59 -2.27 -1.55 9.08
CA TYR A 59 -1.78 -0.51 9.97
C TYR A 59 -1.39 -1.05 11.35
N ARG A 60 -2.16 -2.00 11.89
CA ARG A 60 -1.88 -2.64 13.19
C ARG A 60 -0.70 -3.60 13.12
N GLU A 61 -0.59 -4.35 12.03
CA GLU A 61 0.43 -5.39 11.84
C GLU A 61 1.78 -4.80 11.37
N ASN A 62 1.78 -3.58 10.81
CA ASN A 62 2.96 -2.87 10.32
C ASN A 62 3.16 -1.50 11.02
N PRO A 63 3.48 -1.48 12.33
CA PRO A 63 3.54 -0.24 13.10
C PRO A 63 4.61 0.72 12.58
N GLY A 64 4.20 1.97 12.32
CA GLY A 64 5.08 3.03 11.83
C GLY A 64 5.45 2.92 10.34
N LYS A 65 4.90 1.94 9.61
CA LYS A 65 5.12 1.78 8.17
C LYS A 65 4.06 2.45 7.33
N ILE A 66 2.84 2.54 7.86
CA ILE A 66 1.65 3.06 7.19
C ILE A 66 1.23 4.30 7.96
N CYS A 67 0.97 5.42 7.30
CA CYS A 67 0.51 6.60 8.02
C CYS A 67 -0.97 6.47 8.41
N PRO A 68 -1.43 7.14 9.48
CA PRO A 68 -2.82 7.03 9.95
C PRO A 68 -3.89 7.46 8.93
N LYS A 69 -3.52 8.27 7.93
CA LYS A 69 -4.42 8.82 6.91
C LYS A 69 -3.79 8.73 5.51
N PRO A 70 -3.99 7.63 4.78
CA PRO A 70 -3.52 7.51 3.40
C PRO A 70 -4.21 8.48 2.48
N GLN A 71 -3.46 8.99 1.50
CA GLN A 71 -4.00 9.78 0.39
C GLN A 71 -4.34 8.91 -0.83
N GLY A 72 -3.81 7.69 -0.89
CA GLY A 72 -4.01 6.78 -2.01
C GLY A 72 -3.74 5.34 -1.64
N ILE A 73 -4.21 4.43 -2.50
CA ILE A 73 -4.00 3.00 -2.40
C ILE A 73 -3.71 2.46 -3.81
N GLU A 74 -2.75 1.55 -3.92
CA GLU A 74 -2.45 0.81 -5.13
C GLU A 74 -2.54 -0.69 -4.84
N ALA A 75 -2.99 -1.47 -5.82
CA ALA A 75 -3.10 -2.92 -5.73
C ALA A 75 -2.58 -3.57 -7.02
N THR A 76 -1.79 -4.63 -6.89
CA THR A 76 -1.31 -5.49 -7.99
C THR A 76 -1.35 -6.94 -7.56
N THR A 77 -1.38 -7.88 -8.50
CA THR A 77 -1.19 -9.30 -8.17
C THR A 77 0.26 -9.61 -7.80
N LEU A 78 0.52 -10.74 -7.14
CA LEU A 78 1.86 -11.30 -6.96
C LEU A 78 2.62 -11.54 -8.26
N SER A 79 1.90 -11.74 -9.37
CA SER A 79 2.46 -11.86 -10.72
C SER A 79 2.74 -10.50 -11.39
N GLY A 80 2.50 -9.37 -10.70
CA GLY A 80 2.73 -8.02 -11.20
C GLY A 80 1.69 -7.52 -12.20
N LEU A 81 0.53 -8.18 -12.27
CA LEU A 81 -0.57 -7.75 -13.12
C LEU A 81 -1.40 -6.69 -12.39
N SER A 82 -1.71 -5.60 -13.10
CA SER A 82 -2.69 -4.63 -12.59
C SER A 82 -4.05 -5.30 -12.37
N VAL A 83 -4.82 -4.77 -11.42
CA VAL A 83 -6.21 -5.19 -11.16
C VAL A 83 -7.09 -5.18 -12.43
N ALA A 84 -6.85 -4.25 -13.35
CA ALA A 84 -7.59 -4.15 -14.60
C ALA A 84 -7.25 -5.28 -15.58
N ALA A 85 -6.01 -5.79 -15.55
CA ALA A 85 -5.54 -6.81 -16.47
C ALA A 85 -6.05 -8.22 -16.14
N VAL A 86 -6.37 -8.48 -14.86
CA VAL A 86 -6.81 -9.81 -14.40
C VAL A 86 -8.32 -10.05 -14.57
N GLY A 87 -9.11 -8.98 -14.69
CA GLY A 87 -10.56 -9.08 -14.90
C GLY A 87 -11.33 -9.62 -13.69
N GLU A 88 -10.74 -9.56 -12.50
CA GLU A 88 -11.38 -9.93 -11.23
C GLU A 88 -12.19 -8.76 -10.65
N VAL A 89 -13.19 -9.09 -9.83
CA VAL A 89 -14.00 -8.06 -9.16
C VAL A 89 -13.29 -7.65 -7.87
N ILE A 90 -12.89 -6.38 -7.80
CA ILE A 90 -12.25 -5.79 -6.61
C ILE A 90 -13.27 -4.98 -5.82
N PHE A 91 -13.34 -5.23 -4.51
CA PHE A 91 -14.14 -4.47 -3.57
C PHE A 91 -13.28 -3.37 -2.93
N LYS A 92 -13.79 -2.14 -2.86
CA LYS A 92 -13.11 -0.95 -2.31
C LYS A 92 -13.97 -0.28 -1.26
#